data_AF-A0A3B8IHC8-F1
#
_entry.id   AF-A0A3B8IHC8-F1
#
_cell.length_a   1.000
_cell.length_b   1.000
_cell.length_c   1.000
_cell.angle_alpha   90.00
_cell.angle_beta   90.00
_cell.angle_gamma   90.00
#
_symmetry.space_group_name_H-M   'P 1'
#
loop_
_entity.id
_entity.type
_entity.pdbx_description
1 polymer ?
#
loop_
_entity_poly.entity_id
_entity_poly.type
_entity_poly.pdbx_seq_one_letter_code
_entity_poly.pdbx_strand_id
1 'polypeptide(L)'
;MPKVFISYRFHEADKAVAEQFAQGLRTQEMDIFLAHDSIKIGQKWAETIDQNLRACDYFMILLSDHAVQSEMVIQEIETARRFHEQSQGERPLFLPIYLNNLDQDLIPYDVRGYLNRFQYKLWNSEADTDPILKEISEVIKSGQHLERDLQDEEEELPAKARTKEQAPLVSAPLELPDTISLNSPFYIARHGEDHIVNSILKPGAVLRIKGPHKYGKTSLLSRIIAKAKEAKYKVVPISFTGLNLETLTDLESLLRHLCIYTARKLRIRDNELEEYWDIKGLDLKTRCSGYFSDFLLDKTDEPVVLVLDNADRLFEFPAVSGEFFSLLRTWHEDAALDPVWQQLRLVVSHS
;
A
#
# COMPACT_ATOMS: atom_id res chain seq x y z
N MET A 1 -5.95 -33.21 21.90
CA MET A 1 -7.25 -32.55 21.75
C MET A 1 -7.20 -31.73 20.49
N PRO A 2 -8.21 -31.80 19.61
CA PRO A 2 -8.30 -30.94 18.43
C PRO A 2 -8.25 -29.48 18.85
N LYS A 3 -7.38 -28.70 18.21
CA LYS A 3 -7.25 -27.27 18.44
C LYS A 3 -8.08 -26.51 17.42
N VAL A 4 -9.07 -25.76 17.90
CA VAL A 4 -9.94 -24.94 17.06
C VAL A 4 -9.66 -23.47 17.36
N PHE A 5 -9.28 -22.74 16.32
CA PHE A 5 -9.23 -21.29 16.35
C PHE A 5 -10.56 -20.74 15.84
N ILE A 6 -11.22 -19.87 16.61
CA ILE A 6 -12.46 -19.20 16.19
C ILE A 6 -12.15 -17.73 15.90
N SER A 7 -12.25 -17.36 14.62
CA SER A 7 -12.16 -15.99 14.12
C SER A 7 -13.55 -15.36 14.04
N TYR A 8 -13.69 -14.16 14.59
CA TYR A 8 -14.93 -13.40 14.60
C TYR A 8 -14.62 -11.90 14.78
N ARG A 9 -15.59 -11.02 14.49
CA ARG A 9 -15.44 -9.59 14.78
C ARG A 9 -15.76 -9.30 16.23
N PHE A 10 -14.94 -8.51 16.92
CA PHE A 10 -15.24 -8.00 18.26
C PHE A 10 -16.38 -6.96 18.25
N HIS A 11 -17.60 -7.45 18.02
CA HIS A 11 -18.89 -6.77 18.05
C HIS A 11 -19.84 -7.65 18.88
N GLU A 12 -20.76 -7.05 19.66
CA GLU A 12 -21.54 -7.78 20.68
C GLU A 12 -22.29 -9.01 20.13
N ALA A 13 -22.89 -8.89 18.94
CA ALA A 13 -23.63 -9.98 18.30
C ALA A 13 -22.72 -11.16 17.93
N ASP A 14 -21.65 -10.90 17.18
CA ASP A 14 -20.70 -11.92 16.73
C ASP A 14 -19.96 -12.57 17.92
N LYS A 15 -19.66 -11.76 18.94
CA LYS A 15 -19.03 -12.25 20.17
C LYS A 15 -19.93 -13.24 20.90
N ALA A 16 -21.22 -12.94 21.06
CA ALA A 16 -22.16 -13.84 21.71
C ALA A 16 -22.22 -15.19 20.99
N VAL A 17 -22.26 -15.17 19.65
CA VAL A 17 -22.24 -16.39 18.82
C VAL A 17 -20.91 -17.13 19.00
N ALA A 18 -19.77 -16.45 18.95
CA ALA A 18 -18.45 -17.05 19.18
C ALA A 18 -18.32 -17.71 20.55
N GLU A 19 -18.82 -17.07 21.61
CA GLU A 19 -18.83 -17.62 22.97
C GLU A 19 -19.71 -18.86 23.08
N GLN A 20 -20.90 -18.85 22.46
CA GLN A 20 -21.79 -20.02 22.40
C GLN A 20 -21.11 -21.20 21.70
N PHE A 21 -20.51 -20.97 20.52
CA PHE A 21 -19.76 -22.01 19.81
C PHE A 21 -18.57 -22.52 20.62
N ALA A 22 -17.80 -21.62 21.23
CA ALA A 22 -16.66 -22.00 22.06
C ALA A 22 -17.06 -22.82 23.29
N GLN A 23 -18.15 -22.46 23.96
CA GLN A 23 -18.67 -23.22 25.10
C GLN A 23 -19.13 -24.60 24.65
N GLY A 24 -19.89 -24.68 23.56
CA GLY A 24 -20.36 -25.94 22.98
C GLY A 24 -19.21 -26.90 22.65
N LEU A 25 -18.18 -26.42 21.95
CA LEU A 25 -17.04 -27.25 21.56
C LEU A 25 -16.15 -27.63 22.75
N ARG A 26 -16.02 -26.78 23.78
CA ARG A 26 -15.30 -27.14 25.02
C ARG A 26 -15.97 -28.30 25.76
N THR A 27 -17.31 -28.41 25.74
CA THR A 27 -18.00 -29.57 26.33
C THR A 27 -17.70 -30.88 25.59
N GLN A 28 -17.19 -30.80 24.36
CA GLN A 28 -16.79 -31.93 23.52
C GLN A 28 -15.27 -32.21 23.59
N GLU A 29 -14.58 -31.72 24.62
CA GLU A 29 -13.13 -31.93 24.86
C GLU A 29 -12.21 -31.35 23.76
N MET A 30 -12.61 -30.23 23.15
CA MET A 30 -11.79 -29.48 22.20
C MET A 30 -11.07 -28.30 22.86
N ASP A 31 -9.86 -28.00 22.38
CA ASP A 31 -9.06 -26.86 22.83
C ASP A 31 -9.40 -25.64 21.97
N ILE A 32 -10.05 -24.65 22.57
CA ILE A 32 -10.63 -23.51 21.84
C ILE A 32 -9.87 -22.22 22.14
N PHE A 33 -9.30 -21.64 21.08
CA PHE A 33 -8.74 -20.30 21.09
C PHE A 33 -9.75 -19.34 20.44
N LEU A 34 -10.29 -18.42 21.24
CA LEU A 34 -11.08 -17.29 20.75
C LEU A 34 -10.14 -16.15 20.41
N ALA A 35 -10.19 -15.66 19.17
CA ALA A 35 -9.54 -14.41 18.80
C ALA A 35 -10.02 -13.29 19.75
N HIS A 36 -9.11 -12.39 20.16
CA HIS A 36 -9.36 -11.24 21.05
C HIS A 36 -9.57 -11.52 22.55
N ASP A 37 -10.33 -12.54 22.97
CA ASP A 37 -10.60 -12.78 24.40
C ASP A 37 -9.46 -13.53 25.14
N SER A 38 -8.61 -14.25 24.40
CA SER A 38 -7.60 -15.15 24.99
C SER A 38 -6.24 -14.49 25.27
N ILE A 39 -6.08 -13.18 25.00
CA ILE A 39 -4.78 -12.51 25.04
C ILE A 39 -4.66 -11.64 26.29
N LYS A 40 -3.63 -11.92 27.10
CA LYS A 40 -3.39 -11.22 28.37
C LYS A 40 -2.70 -9.87 28.13
N ILE A 41 -3.01 -8.89 28.98
CA ILE A 41 -2.34 -7.57 28.99
C ILE A 41 -0.82 -7.78 29.07
N GLY A 42 -0.08 -7.25 28.09
CA GLY A 42 1.38 -7.37 27.99
C GLY A 42 1.91 -8.41 26.99
N GLN A 43 1.04 -9.23 26.39
CA GLN A 43 1.44 -10.12 25.28
C GLN A 43 1.45 -9.37 23.95
N LYS A 44 2.43 -9.70 23.08
CA LYS A 44 2.43 -9.23 21.70
C LYS A 44 1.30 -9.94 20.94
N TRP A 45 0.24 -9.19 20.72
CA TRP A 45 -1.04 -9.70 20.25
C TRP A 45 -0.93 -10.40 18.89
N ALA A 46 -0.27 -9.77 17.90
CA ALA A 46 -0.06 -10.35 16.58
C ALA A 46 0.73 -11.68 16.62
N GLU A 47 1.83 -11.74 17.39
CA GLU A 47 2.63 -12.98 17.51
C GLU A 47 1.82 -14.11 18.16
N THR A 48 0.91 -13.79 19.08
CA THR A 48 0.07 -14.78 19.75
C THR A 48 -0.99 -15.35 18.79
N ILE A 49 -1.62 -14.50 17.98
CA ILE A 49 -2.59 -14.93 16.96
C ILE A 49 -1.91 -15.84 15.94
N ASP A 50 -0.76 -15.44 15.38
CA ASP A 50 -0.01 -16.24 14.39
C ASP A 50 0.39 -17.61 14.95
N GLN A 51 0.84 -17.66 16.21
CA GLN A 51 1.21 -18.92 16.86
C GLN A 51 0.01 -19.87 17.02
N ASN A 52 -1.16 -19.34 17.38
CA ASN A 52 -2.37 -20.14 17.54
C ASN A 52 -2.95 -20.57 16.18
N LEU A 53 -2.93 -19.71 15.17
CA LEU A 53 -3.31 -20.06 13.80
C LEU A 53 -2.42 -21.16 13.24
N ARG A 54 -1.10 -21.08 13.47
CA ARG A 54 -0.16 -22.12 13.02
C ARG A 54 -0.35 -23.44 13.75
N ALA A 55 -0.76 -23.41 15.01
CA ALA A 55 -0.89 -24.59 15.86
C ALA A 55 -2.28 -25.22 15.83
N CYS A 56 -3.29 -24.58 15.21
CA CYS A 56 -4.65 -25.09 15.17
C CYS A 56 -4.84 -26.15 14.09
N ASP A 57 -5.72 -27.11 14.38
CA ASP A 57 -6.12 -28.15 13.44
C ASP A 57 -7.29 -27.66 12.58
N TYR A 58 -8.18 -26.85 13.17
CA TYR A 58 -9.36 -26.30 12.52
C TYR A 58 -9.42 -24.78 12.73
N PHE A 59 -9.74 -24.06 11.67
CA PHE A 59 -9.97 -22.63 11.66
C PHE A 59 -11.44 -22.35 11.35
N MET A 60 -12.20 -22.02 12.38
CA MET A 60 -13.61 -21.66 12.31
C MET A 60 -13.75 -20.15 12.11
N ILE A 61 -14.55 -19.76 11.12
CA ILE A 61 -14.71 -18.36 10.75
C ILE A 61 -16.19 -18.00 10.86
N LEU A 62 -16.50 -17.05 11.73
CA LEU A 62 -17.83 -16.47 11.84
C LEU A 62 -17.90 -15.21 10.96
N LEU A 63 -18.57 -15.33 9.82
CA LEU A 63 -18.66 -14.30 8.80
C LEU A 63 -20.01 -13.58 8.85
N SER A 64 -20.03 -12.42 9.49
CA SER A 64 -21.11 -11.43 9.44
C SER A 64 -20.78 -10.28 8.48
N ASP A 65 -21.75 -9.39 8.23
CA ASP A 65 -21.54 -8.12 7.52
C ASP A 65 -20.42 -7.26 8.16
N HIS A 66 -20.22 -7.38 9.47
CA HIS A 66 -19.17 -6.66 10.20
C HIS A 66 -17.81 -7.38 10.13
N ALA A 67 -17.82 -8.71 10.05
CA ALA A 67 -16.60 -9.50 9.93
C ALA A 67 -15.92 -9.31 8.58
N VAL A 68 -16.69 -9.26 7.48
CA VAL A 68 -16.13 -9.06 6.12
C VAL A 68 -15.49 -7.68 5.93
N GLN A 69 -15.88 -6.68 6.72
CA GLN A 69 -15.30 -5.33 6.70
C GLN A 69 -14.09 -5.19 7.64
N SER A 70 -13.78 -6.21 8.43
CA SER A 70 -12.72 -6.17 9.43
C SER A 70 -11.38 -6.59 8.82
N GLU A 71 -10.48 -5.65 8.60
CA GLU A 71 -9.11 -5.92 8.10
C GLU A 71 -8.42 -7.05 8.88
N MET A 72 -8.71 -7.15 10.17
CA MET A 72 -8.20 -8.21 11.02
C MET A 72 -8.69 -9.60 10.67
N VAL A 73 -10.00 -9.76 10.48
CA VAL A 73 -10.60 -11.06 10.16
C VAL A 73 -10.10 -11.51 8.80
N ILE A 74 -9.97 -10.56 7.85
CA ILE A 74 -9.36 -10.80 6.55
C ILE A 74 -7.90 -11.26 6.69
N GLN A 75 -7.10 -10.58 7.52
CA GLN A 75 -5.71 -10.99 7.80
C GLN A 75 -5.62 -12.37 8.45
N GLU A 76 -6.52 -12.71 9.38
CA GLU A 76 -6.56 -14.05 9.99
C GLU A 76 -6.87 -15.13 8.95
N ILE A 77 -7.83 -14.88 8.05
CA ILE A 77 -8.17 -15.80 6.95
C ILE A 77 -6.97 -15.98 6.00
N GLU A 78 -6.31 -14.90 5.60
CA GLU A 78 -5.13 -14.96 4.74
C GLU A 78 -3.96 -15.71 5.41
N THR A 79 -3.73 -15.48 6.70
CA THR A 79 -2.68 -16.16 7.46
C THR A 79 -2.98 -17.64 7.63
N ALA A 80 -4.22 -18.00 7.99
CA ALA A 80 -4.66 -19.40 8.05
C ALA A 80 -4.48 -20.10 6.69
N ARG A 81 -4.81 -19.40 5.59
CA ARG A 81 -4.65 -19.93 4.23
C ARG A 81 -3.20 -20.24 3.92
N ARG A 82 -2.27 -19.33 4.26
CA ARG A 82 -0.83 -19.57 4.07
C ARG A 82 -0.35 -20.80 4.82
N PHE A 83 -0.83 -21.02 6.05
CA PHE A 83 -0.47 -22.21 6.81
C PHE A 83 -1.05 -23.49 6.21
N HIS A 84 -2.29 -23.46 5.76
CA HIS A 84 -2.94 -24.57 5.05
C HIS A 84 -2.19 -24.93 3.75
N GLU A 85 -1.76 -23.94 2.96
CA GLU A 85 -0.94 -24.17 1.78
C GLU A 85 0.45 -24.76 2.13
N GLN A 86 1.08 -24.26 3.19
CA GLN A 86 2.37 -24.77 3.68
C GLN A 86 2.28 -26.21 4.21
N SER A 87 1.15 -26.60 4.77
CA SER A 87 0.88 -27.97 5.22
C SER A 87 0.38 -28.88 4.10
N GLN A 88 0.46 -28.46 2.83
CA GLN A 88 -0.06 -29.22 1.68
C GLN A 88 -1.56 -29.58 1.81
N GLY A 89 -2.36 -28.69 2.40
CA GLY A 89 -3.80 -28.86 2.59
C GLY A 89 -4.20 -29.52 3.91
N GLU A 90 -3.25 -30.01 4.71
CA GLU A 90 -3.62 -30.77 5.92
C GLU A 90 -4.18 -29.92 7.06
N ARG A 91 -3.60 -28.73 7.39
CA ARG A 91 -3.98 -27.89 8.54
C ARG A 91 -3.60 -26.40 8.38
N PRO A 92 -4.44 -25.46 8.83
CA PRO A 92 -5.75 -25.70 9.42
C PRO A 92 -6.81 -26.03 8.36
N LEU A 93 -7.80 -26.84 8.74
CA LEU A 93 -9.00 -27.06 7.94
C LEU A 93 -10.03 -25.96 8.21
N PHE A 94 -10.66 -25.46 7.16
CA PHE A 94 -11.56 -24.30 7.25
C PHE A 94 -12.99 -24.73 7.58
N LEU A 95 -13.60 -24.02 8.52
CA LEU A 95 -15.01 -24.18 8.92
C LEU A 95 -15.74 -22.83 8.81
N PRO A 96 -16.15 -22.41 7.61
CA PRO A 96 -16.86 -21.15 7.42
C PRO A 96 -18.31 -21.23 7.91
N ILE A 97 -18.74 -20.25 8.71
CA ILE A 97 -20.11 -20.09 9.19
C ILE A 97 -20.57 -18.68 8.84
N TYR A 98 -21.52 -18.56 7.92
CA TYR A 98 -22.11 -17.29 7.52
C TYR A 98 -23.25 -16.92 8.47
N LEU A 99 -23.17 -15.73 9.06
CA LEU A 99 -24.14 -15.21 10.02
C LEU A 99 -25.19 -14.34 9.31
N ASN A 100 -26.45 -14.45 9.75
CA ASN A 100 -27.56 -13.55 9.40
C ASN A 100 -27.80 -13.37 7.89
N ASN A 101 -27.70 -14.44 7.10
CA ASN A 101 -27.79 -14.40 5.63
C ASN A 101 -26.88 -13.33 5.00
N LEU A 102 -25.60 -13.33 5.41
CA LEU A 102 -24.55 -12.53 4.78
C LEU A 102 -24.67 -12.57 3.25
N ASP A 103 -24.73 -11.39 2.64
CA ASP A 103 -24.63 -11.26 1.20
C ASP A 103 -23.19 -11.62 0.77
N GLN A 104 -23.04 -12.73 0.05
CA GLN A 104 -21.73 -13.24 -0.37
C GLN A 104 -21.01 -12.29 -1.35
N ASP A 105 -21.71 -11.31 -1.94
CA ASP A 105 -21.08 -10.26 -2.74
C ASP A 105 -20.34 -9.22 -1.89
N LEU A 106 -20.58 -9.17 -0.57
CA LEU A 106 -19.82 -8.33 0.37
C LEU A 106 -18.47 -8.93 0.76
N ILE A 107 -18.26 -10.24 0.52
CA ILE A 107 -16.99 -10.91 0.82
C ILE A 107 -15.96 -10.51 -0.25
N PRO A 108 -14.76 -10.04 0.13
CA PRO A 108 -13.70 -9.73 -0.82
C PRO A 108 -13.44 -10.91 -1.78
N TYR A 109 -13.29 -10.62 -3.08
CA TYR A 109 -13.21 -11.65 -4.12
C TYR A 109 -12.17 -12.74 -3.85
N ASP A 110 -10.98 -12.36 -3.38
CA ASP A 110 -9.89 -13.29 -3.07
C ASP A 110 -10.22 -14.23 -1.90
N VAL A 111 -10.94 -13.71 -0.90
CA VAL A 111 -11.41 -14.49 0.24
C VAL A 111 -12.56 -15.41 -0.18
N ARG A 112 -13.52 -14.89 -0.94
CA ARG A 112 -14.66 -15.68 -1.45
C ARG A 112 -14.21 -16.83 -2.32
N GLY A 113 -13.33 -16.58 -3.29
CA GLY A 113 -12.81 -17.61 -4.19
C GLY A 113 -12.05 -18.72 -3.47
N TYR A 114 -11.46 -18.41 -2.31
CA TYR A 114 -10.81 -19.41 -1.47
C TYR A 114 -11.80 -20.16 -0.57
N LEU A 115 -12.68 -19.45 0.15
CA LEU A 115 -13.65 -20.05 1.07
C LEU A 115 -14.69 -20.91 0.36
N ASN A 116 -15.04 -20.60 -0.89
CA ASN A 116 -15.95 -21.42 -1.71
C ASN A 116 -15.45 -22.84 -1.97
N ARG A 117 -14.18 -23.13 -1.69
CA ARG A 117 -13.61 -24.48 -1.76
C ARG A 117 -13.97 -25.35 -0.57
N PHE A 118 -14.53 -24.77 0.48
CA PHE A 118 -14.93 -25.48 1.69
C PHE A 118 -16.45 -25.44 1.85
N GLN A 119 -17.02 -26.50 2.43
CA GLN A 119 -18.43 -26.46 2.81
C GLN A 119 -18.63 -25.46 3.96
N TYR A 120 -19.70 -24.67 3.89
CA TYR A 120 -20.05 -23.68 4.91
C TYR A 120 -21.38 -24.01 5.58
N LYS A 121 -21.64 -23.37 6.72
CA LYS A 121 -22.94 -23.40 7.40
C LYS A 121 -23.56 -22.01 7.48
N LEU A 122 -24.89 -21.96 7.48
CA LEU A 122 -25.65 -20.74 7.67
C LEU A 122 -26.17 -20.73 9.10
N TRP A 123 -25.91 -19.65 9.83
CA TRP A 123 -26.45 -19.40 11.16
C TRP A 123 -27.30 -18.14 11.08
N ASN A 124 -28.60 -18.27 11.36
CA ASN A 124 -29.56 -17.16 11.30
C ASN A 124 -30.15 -16.83 12.68
N SER A 125 -30.12 -17.78 13.61
CA SER A 125 -30.64 -17.63 14.95
C SER A 125 -29.98 -18.60 15.93
N GLU A 126 -30.17 -18.39 17.23
CA GLU A 126 -29.64 -19.29 18.26
C GLU A 126 -30.13 -20.74 18.14
N ALA A 127 -31.27 -20.97 17.46
CA ALA A 127 -31.75 -22.32 17.18
C ALA A 127 -30.83 -23.13 16.26
N ASP A 128 -29.97 -22.46 15.48
CA ASP A 128 -29.02 -23.09 14.56
C ASP A 128 -27.72 -23.52 15.25
N THR A 129 -27.45 -23.02 16.46
CA THR A 129 -26.19 -23.27 17.18
C THR A 129 -25.98 -24.76 17.47
N ASP A 130 -26.95 -25.44 18.08
CA ASP A 130 -26.83 -26.85 18.47
C ASP A 130 -26.70 -27.80 17.25
N PRO A 131 -27.51 -27.68 16.18
CA PRO A 131 -27.32 -28.46 14.96
C PRO A 131 -25.92 -28.30 14.35
N ILE A 132 -25.43 -27.06 14.23
CA ILE A 132 -24.12 -26.79 13.63
C ILE A 132 -23.00 -27.32 14.51
N LEU A 133 -23.08 -27.16 15.84
CA LEU A 133 -22.11 -27.70 16.79
C LEU A 133 -21.98 -29.23 16.70
N LYS A 134 -23.12 -29.92 16.56
CA LYS A 134 -23.14 -31.37 16.42
C LYS A 134 -22.40 -31.81 15.15
N GLU A 135 -22.70 -31.17 14.03
CA GLU A 135 -22.08 -31.49 12.74
C GLU A 135 -20.57 -31.18 12.74
N ILE A 136 -20.17 -30.01 13.24
CA ILE A 136 -18.75 -29.65 13.39
C ILE A 136 -18.02 -30.65 14.29
N SER A 137 -18.67 -31.10 15.37
CA SER A 137 -18.09 -32.10 16.26
C SER A 137 -17.92 -33.46 15.60
N GLU A 138 -18.85 -33.87 14.74
CA GLU A 138 -18.77 -35.11 13.96
C GLU A 138 -17.66 -35.05 12.93
N VAL A 139 -17.51 -33.92 12.22
CA VAL A 139 -16.40 -33.67 11.29
C VAL A 139 -15.06 -33.74 12.03
N ILE A 140 -14.92 -33.00 13.12
CA ILE A 140 -13.65 -32.92 13.87
C ILE A 140 -13.24 -34.29 14.42
N LYS A 141 -14.21 -35.11 14.86
CA LYS A 141 -13.97 -36.46 15.38
C LYS A 141 -13.70 -37.49 14.27
N SER A 142 -14.33 -37.33 13.11
CA SER A 142 -14.16 -38.26 11.97
C SER A 142 -12.89 -37.99 11.16
N GLY A 143 -12.31 -36.78 11.27
CA GLY A 143 -11.10 -36.40 10.54
C GLY A 143 -11.31 -36.30 9.02
N GLN A 144 -12.56 -36.12 8.59
CA GLN A 144 -12.90 -35.97 7.16
C GLN A 144 -12.40 -34.62 6.62
N HIS A 145 -11.76 -34.67 5.45
CA HIS A 145 -11.42 -33.48 4.68
C HIS A 145 -12.70 -32.84 4.13
N LEU A 146 -12.97 -31.59 4.50
CA LEU A 146 -14.12 -30.79 4.05
C LEU A 146 -13.80 -29.98 2.77
N GLU A 147 -12.91 -30.49 1.93
CA GLU A 147 -12.71 -29.88 0.61
C GLU A 147 -13.89 -30.27 -0.30
N ARG A 148 -14.52 -29.27 -0.89
CA ARG A 148 -15.57 -29.46 -1.87
C ARG A 148 -14.91 -29.94 -3.17
N ASP A 149 -15.33 -31.10 -3.69
CA ASP A 149 -14.95 -31.51 -5.04
C ASP A 149 -15.50 -30.49 -6.04
N LEU A 150 -14.62 -29.63 -6.57
CA LEU A 150 -14.96 -28.62 -7.58
C LEU A 150 -15.34 -29.24 -8.95
N GLN A 151 -15.41 -30.57 -9.06
CA GLN A 151 -15.75 -31.27 -10.29
C GLN A 151 -17.27 -31.41 -10.51
N ASP A 152 -18.09 -31.28 -9.47
CA ASP A 152 -19.53 -31.60 -9.56
C ASP A 152 -20.47 -30.37 -9.64
N GLU A 153 -19.94 -29.14 -9.62
CA GLU A 153 -20.73 -27.92 -9.84
C GLU A 153 -20.06 -26.97 -10.85
N GLU A 154 -20.00 -27.39 -12.11
CA GLU A 154 -20.35 -26.47 -13.19
C GLU A 154 -21.86 -26.23 -13.12
N GLU A 155 -22.33 -25.49 -12.10
CA GLU A 155 -23.68 -24.94 -12.17
C GLU A 155 -23.70 -23.96 -13.34
N GLU A 156 -24.35 -24.38 -14.42
CA GLU A 156 -24.80 -23.51 -15.50
C GLU A 156 -25.50 -22.30 -14.87
N LEU A 157 -24.78 -21.18 -14.82
CA LEU A 157 -25.33 -19.86 -14.52
C LEU A 157 -26.69 -19.73 -15.25
N PRO A 158 -27.83 -19.60 -14.54
CA PRO A 158 -29.10 -19.49 -15.22
C PRO A 158 -29.10 -18.21 -16.05
N ALA A 159 -29.03 -18.38 -17.37
CA ALA A 159 -29.09 -17.36 -18.39
C ALA A 159 -30.48 -16.71 -18.51
N LYS A 160 -31.11 -16.36 -17.38
CA LYS A 160 -32.44 -15.73 -17.38
C LYS A 160 -32.35 -14.29 -16.86
N ALA A 161 -32.40 -13.41 -17.86
CA ALA A 161 -32.83 -12.02 -17.80
C ALA A 161 -31.90 -11.05 -17.06
N ARG A 162 -30.71 -10.79 -17.64
CA ARG A 162 -30.16 -9.43 -17.62
C ARG A 162 -31.11 -8.53 -18.42
N THR A 163 -32.01 -7.84 -17.73
CA THR A 163 -32.71 -6.68 -18.29
C THR A 163 -31.67 -5.71 -18.85
N LYS A 164 -31.97 -5.14 -20.03
CA LYS A 164 -31.09 -4.28 -20.84
C LYS A 164 -30.76 -2.93 -20.17
N GLU A 165 -30.04 -2.97 -19.07
CA GLU A 165 -29.06 -1.95 -18.75
C GLU A 165 -27.74 -2.70 -18.68
N GLN A 166 -26.98 -2.66 -19.79
CA GLN A 166 -25.64 -3.21 -19.81
C GLN A 166 -24.86 -2.49 -18.70
N ALA A 167 -24.65 -3.16 -17.57
CA ALA A 167 -23.61 -2.78 -16.64
C ALA A 167 -22.34 -2.56 -17.49
N PRO A 168 -21.67 -1.41 -17.37
CA PRO A 168 -20.56 -1.09 -18.23
C PRO A 168 -19.57 -2.26 -18.17
N LEU A 169 -19.20 -2.78 -19.35
CA LEU A 169 -18.13 -3.76 -19.45
C LEU A 169 -16.92 -3.16 -18.71
N VAL A 170 -16.36 -3.93 -17.77
CA VAL A 170 -15.17 -3.53 -17.03
C VAL A 170 -14.07 -3.27 -18.06
N SER A 171 -13.85 -1.99 -18.39
CA SER A 171 -13.06 -1.58 -19.55
C SER A 171 -11.55 -1.70 -19.34
N ALA A 172 -11.13 -1.99 -18.10
CA ALA A 172 -9.73 -2.19 -17.75
C ALA A 172 -9.58 -3.25 -16.64
N PRO A 173 -8.54 -4.10 -16.69
CA PRO A 173 -8.18 -4.98 -15.58
C PRO A 173 -8.00 -4.18 -14.29
N LEU A 174 -8.46 -4.70 -13.15
CA LEU A 174 -8.24 -4.08 -11.83
C LEU A 174 -6.73 -3.94 -11.58
N GLU A 175 -6.25 -2.70 -11.41
CA GLU A 175 -4.87 -2.41 -11.04
C GLU A 175 -4.72 -2.47 -9.51
N LEU A 176 -3.66 -3.11 -9.01
CA LEU A 176 -3.32 -3.09 -7.58
C LEU A 176 -3.09 -1.64 -7.11
N PRO A 177 -3.48 -1.27 -5.87
CA PRO A 177 -3.50 0.13 -5.37
C PRO A 177 -2.11 0.71 -5.03
N ASP A 178 -1.14 0.53 -5.91
CA ASP A 178 0.18 1.15 -5.84
C ASP A 178 0.19 2.50 -6.61
N THR A 179 1.33 2.87 -7.20
CA THR A 179 1.40 4.08 -8.03
C THR A 179 0.54 3.88 -9.28
N ILE A 180 -0.60 4.58 -9.32
CA ILE A 180 -1.56 4.52 -10.41
C ILE A 180 -0.94 5.11 -11.68
N SER A 181 -1.01 4.34 -12.77
CA SER A 181 -0.47 4.74 -14.08
C SER A 181 -1.13 6.03 -14.59
N LEU A 182 -0.44 6.75 -15.48
CA LEU A 182 -0.96 8.03 -16.02
C LEU A 182 -2.28 7.86 -16.77
N ASN A 183 -2.44 6.73 -17.45
CA ASN A 183 -3.61 6.42 -18.28
C ASN A 183 -4.60 5.50 -17.57
N SER A 184 -4.42 5.24 -16.28
CA SER A 184 -5.31 4.36 -15.53
C SER A 184 -6.71 4.98 -15.43
N PRO A 185 -7.77 4.26 -15.81
CA PRO A 185 -9.14 4.73 -15.65
C PRO A 185 -9.57 4.78 -14.18
N PHE A 186 -8.79 4.18 -13.26
CA PHE A 186 -9.06 4.15 -11.83
C PHE A 186 -8.52 5.38 -11.09
N TYR A 187 -7.85 6.30 -11.78
CA TYR A 187 -7.37 7.51 -11.15
C TYR A 187 -8.50 8.51 -10.93
N ILE A 188 -8.82 8.77 -9.67
CA ILE A 188 -9.74 9.84 -9.29
C ILE A 188 -8.90 11.10 -8.99
N ALA A 189 -8.99 12.07 -9.89
CA ALA A 189 -8.33 13.35 -9.72
C ALA A 189 -8.88 14.10 -8.50
N ARG A 190 -7.99 14.68 -7.69
CA ARG A 190 -8.41 15.49 -6.55
C ARG A 190 -9.00 16.82 -7.03
N HIS A 191 -9.88 17.41 -6.22
CA HIS A 191 -10.40 18.74 -6.53
C HIS A 191 -9.25 19.76 -6.66
N GLY A 192 -9.18 20.45 -7.80
CA GLY A 192 -8.14 21.45 -8.09
C GLY A 192 -6.78 20.86 -8.50
N GLU A 193 -6.67 19.55 -8.71
CA GLU A 193 -5.41 18.91 -9.09
C GLU A 193 -4.83 19.46 -10.40
N ASP A 194 -5.67 19.76 -11.39
CA ASP A 194 -5.23 20.35 -12.66
C ASP A 194 -4.52 21.69 -12.46
N HIS A 195 -4.96 22.50 -11.50
CA HIS A 195 -4.28 23.76 -11.18
C HIS A 195 -2.89 23.52 -10.58
N ILE A 196 -2.74 22.47 -9.77
CA ILE A 196 -1.45 22.07 -9.19
C ILE A 196 -0.52 21.56 -10.29
N VAL A 197 -1.02 20.66 -11.14
CA VAL A 197 -0.26 20.08 -12.26
C VAL A 197 0.18 21.17 -13.24
N ASN A 198 -0.71 22.10 -13.59
CA ASN A 198 -0.38 23.20 -14.51
C ASN A 198 0.53 24.27 -13.89
N SER A 199 0.64 24.33 -12.56
CA SER A 199 1.51 25.31 -11.90
C SER A 199 2.99 25.07 -12.19
N ILE A 200 3.39 23.86 -12.64
CA ILE A 200 4.76 23.57 -13.05
C ILE A 200 5.21 24.37 -14.29
N LEU A 201 4.27 24.87 -15.08
CA LEU A 201 4.54 25.64 -16.29
C LEU A 201 4.94 27.10 -15.98
N LYS A 202 4.71 27.58 -14.75
CA LYS A 202 5.08 28.95 -14.35
C LYS A 202 6.61 29.10 -14.22
N PRO A 203 7.23 30.18 -14.71
CA PRO A 203 8.63 30.51 -14.46
C PRO A 203 9.02 30.37 -12.98
N GLY A 204 10.13 29.70 -12.70
CA GLY A 204 10.63 29.51 -11.32
C GLY A 204 9.74 28.68 -10.39
N ALA A 205 8.76 27.93 -10.90
CA ALA A 205 7.78 27.27 -10.04
C ALA A 205 8.41 26.29 -9.02
N VAL A 206 7.88 26.35 -7.79
CA VAL A 206 8.15 25.37 -6.74
C VAL A 206 6.84 24.71 -6.33
N LEU A 207 6.79 23.39 -6.47
CA LEU A 207 5.68 22.57 -6.01
C LEU A 207 6.12 21.72 -4.82
N ARG A 208 5.43 21.85 -3.70
CA ARG A 208 5.65 21.00 -2.52
C ARG A 208 4.47 20.05 -2.35
N ILE A 209 4.73 18.76 -2.47
CA ILE A 209 3.78 17.68 -2.26
C ILE A 209 4.04 17.10 -0.87
N LYS A 210 3.15 17.41 0.07
CA LYS A 210 3.21 16.90 1.45
C LYS A 210 2.00 16.03 1.74
N GLY A 211 2.22 14.89 2.37
CA GLY A 211 1.15 14.04 2.90
C GLY A 211 1.67 12.70 3.38
N PRO A 212 0.87 11.89 4.09
CA PRO A 212 1.32 10.60 4.60
C PRO A 212 1.78 9.61 3.52
N HIS A 213 2.44 8.52 3.93
CA HIS A 213 2.73 7.41 3.02
C HIS A 213 1.43 6.85 2.40
N LYS A 214 1.51 6.39 1.15
CA LYS A 214 0.38 5.83 0.39
C LYS A 214 -0.81 6.78 0.11
N TYR A 215 -0.66 8.09 0.32
CA TYR A 215 -1.70 9.09 -0.02
C TYR A 215 -1.79 9.45 -1.52
N GLY A 216 -1.14 8.69 -2.40
CA GLY A 216 -1.11 8.96 -3.84
C GLY A 216 -0.22 10.16 -4.23
N LYS A 217 0.81 10.47 -3.43
CA LYS A 217 1.81 11.51 -3.75
C LYS A 217 2.58 11.18 -5.03
N THR A 218 3.05 9.94 -5.16
CA THR A 218 3.79 9.45 -6.34
C THR A 218 2.92 9.47 -7.61
N SER A 219 1.61 9.20 -7.48
CA SER A 219 0.66 9.32 -8.59
C SER A 219 0.47 10.76 -9.05
N LEU A 220 0.42 11.73 -8.12
CA LEU A 220 0.39 13.16 -8.43
C LEU A 220 1.72 13.63 -9.05
N LEU A 221 2.84 13.19 -8.49
CA LEU A 221 4.17 13.51 -8.99
C LEU A 221 4.37 13.03 -10.43
N SER A 222 3.91 11.81 -10.74
CA SER A 222 3.94 11.26 -12.09
C SER A 222 3.18 12.13 -13.09
N ARG A 223 2.03 12.70 -12.68
CA ARG A 223 1.22 13.61 -13.51
C ARG A 223 1.89 14.96 -13.74
N ILE A 224 2.54 15.52 -12.72
CA ILE A 224 3.37 16.73 -12.86
C ILE A 224 4.53 16.47 -13.84
N ILE A 225 5.21 15.33 -13.71
CA ILE A 225 6.29 14.93 -14.64
C ILE A 225 5.75 14.77 -16.06
N ALA A 226 4.58 14.15 -16.23
CA ALA A 226 3.95 13.98 -17.54
C ALA A 226 3.64 15.34 -18.17
N LYS A 227 3.09 16.28 -17.40
CA LYS A 227 2.81 17.64 -17.87
C LYS A 227 4.07 18.39 -18.27
N ALA A 228 5.14 18.27 -17.48
CA ALA A 228 6.44 18.85 -17.83
C ALA A 228 7.00 18.27 -19.14
N LYS A 229 6.92 16.95 -19.32
CA LYS A 229 7.36 16.28 -20.57
C LYS A 229 6.51 16.68 -21.77
N GLU A 230 5.20 16.84 -21.61
CA GLU A 230 4.29 17.34 -22.65
C GLU A 230 4.69 18.75 -23.10
N ALA A 231 5.07 19.60 -22.14
CA ALA A 231 5.62 20.94 -22.40
C ALA A 231 7.08 20.94 -22.91
N LYS A 232 7.66 19.76 -23.18
CA LYS A 232 9.04 19.55 -23.64
C LYS A 232 10.12 20.05 -22.66
N TYR A 233 9.83 20.04 -21.35
CA TYR A 233 10.83 20.37 -20.34
C TYR A 233 11.74 19.17 -20.05
N LYS A 234 13.00 19.44 -19.66
CA LYS A 234 13.94 18.40 -19.22
C LYS A 234 13.64 18.02 -17.77
N VAL A 235 13.23 16.78 -17.53
CA VAL A 235 12.91 16.29 -16.17
C VAL A 235 14.06 15.51 -15.57
N VAL A 236 14.48 15.88 -14.37
CA VAL A 236 15.55 15.26 -13.58
C VAL A 236 14.97 14.73 -12.27
N PRO A 237 14.57 13.45 -12.21
CA PRO A 237 14.02 12.86 -10.99
C PRO A 237 15.11 12.27 -10.10
N ILE A 238 15.10 12.63 -8.81
CA ILE A 238 16.00 12.15 -7.76
C ILE A 238 15.14 11.59 -6.64
N SER A 239 15.33 10.30 -6.33
CA SER A 239 14.73 9.68 -5.16
C SER A 239 15.79 9.54 -4.07
N PHE A 240 15.55 10.15 -2.91
CA PHE A 240 16.46 10.04 -1.78
C PHE A 240 16.51 8.63 -1.20
N THR A 241 15.48 7.79 -1.41
CA THR A 241 15.47 6.38 -0.99
C THR A 241 16.53 5.54 -1.70
N GLY A 242 16.91 5.92 -2.92
CA GLY A 242 17.94 5.21 -3.70
C GLY A 242 19.38 5.61 -3.36
N LEU A 243 19.60 6.63 -2.51
CA LEU A 243 20.94 7.14 -2.20
C LEU A 243 21.60 6.37 -1.05
N ASN A 244 22.93 6.29 -1.11
CA ASN A 244 23.76 5.73 -0.05
C ASN A 244 23.73 6.64 1.19
N LEU A 245 23.92 6.04 2.37
CA LEU A 245 23.92 6.77 3.63
C LEU A 245 24.98 7.89 3.66
N GLU A 246 26.19 7.60 3.16
CA GLU A 246 27.31 8.58 3.09
C GLU A 246 26.91 9.86 2.34
N THR A 247 26.15 9.72 1.24
CA THR A 247 25.65 10.85 0.45
C THR A 247 24.59 11.66 1.18
N LEU A 248 23.86 11.06 2.13
CA LEU A 248 22.82 11.74 2.90
C LEU A 248 23.37 12.40 4.18
N THR A 249 24.50 11.89 4.69
CA THR A 249 25.14 12.38 5.94
C THR A 249 26.09 13.55 5.74
N ASP A 250 26.59 13.76 4.52
CA ASP A 250 27.55 14.82 4.20
C ASP A 250 27.01 15.77 3.12
N LEU A 251 27.06 17.08 3.40
CA LEU A 251 26.51 18.11 2.51
C LEU A 251 27.29 18.19 1.20
N GLU A 252 28.62 18.12 1.25
CA GLU A 252 29.44 18.19 0.04
C GLU A 252 29.13 17.02 -0.90
N SER A 253 29.08 15.81 -0.35
CA SER A 253 28.74 14.59 -1.07
C SER A 253 27.34 14.67 -1.69
N LEU A 254 26.36 15.21 -0.95
CA LEU A 254 25.01 15.42 -1.47
C LEU A 254 24.97 16.39 -2.65
N LEU A 255 25.63 17.55 -2.52
CA LEU A 255 25.62 18.59 -3.56
C LEU A 255 26.41 18.15 -4.80
N ARG A 256 27.55 17.48 -4.62
CA ARG A 256 28.29 16.86 -5.74
C ARG A 256 27.43 15.82 -6.44
N HIS A 257 26.75 14.94 -5.69
CA HIS A 257 25.85 13.95 -6.26
C HIS A 257 24.73 14.60 -7.06
N LEU A 258 24.08 15.63 -6.50
CA LEU A 258 23.02 16.40 -7.18
C LEU A 258 23.52 16.95 -8.52
N CYS A 259 24.70 17.59 -8.54
CA CYS A 259 25.28 18.19 -9.73
C CYS A 259 25.59 17.14 -10.81
N ILE A 260 26.31 16.07 -10.45
CA ILE A 260 26.69 14.99 -11.38
C ILE A 260 25.46 14.28 -11.94
N TYR A 261 24.49 13.98 -11.07
CA TYR A 261 23.27 13.31 -11.46
C TYR A 261 22.46 14.16 -12.44
N THR A 262 22.33 15.46 -12.16
CA THR A 262 21.62 16.41 -13.01
C THR A 262 22.29 16.53 -14.37
N ALA A 263 23.62 16.75 -14.42
CA ALA A 263 24.38 16.79 -15.66
C ALA A 263 24.17 15.53 -16.52
N ARG A 264 24.23 14.34 -15.90
CA ARG A 264 23.99 13.06 -16.58
C ARG A 264 22.58 12.95 -17.15
N LYS A 265 21.55 13.37 -16.41
CA LYS A 265 20.16 13.35 -16.88
C LYS A 265 19.90 14.35 -17.99
N LEU A 266 20.59 15.48 -17.98
CA LEU A 266 20.61 16.46 -19.07
C LEU A 266 21.45 16.02 -20.29
N ARG A 267 22.10 14.85 -20.22
CA ARG A 267 22.99 14.29 -21.26
C ARG A 267 24.23 15.16 -21.55
N ILE A 268 24.67 15.91 -20.56
CA ILE A 268 25.93 16.66 -20.60
C ILE A 268 27.06 15.66 -20.28
N ARG A 269 27.95 15.43 -21.25
CA ARG A 269 29.01 14.42 -21.16
C ARG A 269 30.22 14.92 -20.36
N ASP A 270 30.67 16.12 -20.67
CA ASP A 270 31.75 16.80 -19.95
C ASP A 270 31.10 17.67 -18.90
N ASN A 271 31.15 17.24 -17.64
CA ASN A 271 30.41 17.91 -16.57
C ASN A 271 31.22 19.00 -15.87
N GLU A 272 32.54 19.11 -16.08
CA GLU A 272 33.41 20.21 -15.58
C GLU A 272 33.26 20.54 -14.08
N LEU A 273 32.74 19.60 -13.25
CA LEU A 273 32.36 19.89 -11.88
C LEU A 273 33.53 20.36 -11.01
N GLU A 274 34.70 19.75 -11.19
CA GLU A 274 35.88 20.07 -10.37
C GLU A 274 36.35 21.52 -10.57
N GLU A 275 36.12 22.11 -11.75
CA GLU A 275 36.48 23.52 -12.00
C GLU A 275 35.69 24.48 -11.10
N TYR A 276 34.44 24.14 -10.79
CA TYR A 276 33.58 24.89 -9.87
C TYR A 276 33.89 24.59 -8.41
N TRP A 277 34.30 23.34 -8.11
CA TRP A 277 34.58 22.91 -6.74
C TRP A 277 35.96 23.34 -6.23
N ASP A 278 36.93 23.56 -7.12
CA ASP A 278 38.29 24.00 -6.81
C ASP A 278 38.41 25.51 -6.55
N ILE A 279 37.35 26.29 -6.80
CA ILE A 279 37.34 27.73 -6.55
C ILE A 279 37.48 28.00 -5.05
N LYS A 280 38.65 28.51 -4.64
CA LYS A 280 38.97 28.79 -3.23
C LYS A 280 38.20 29.99 -2.72
N GLY A 281 37.73 29.90 -1.47
CA GLY A 281 37.06 31.00 -0.76
C GLY A 281 35.54 31.03 -0.91
N LEU A 282 34.96 30.20 -1.79
CA LEU A 282 33.51 30.03 -1.89
C LEU A 282 33.03 28.87 -1.01
N ASP A 283 31.86 29.05 -0.39
CA ASP A 283 31.18 27.96 0.31
C ASP A 283 30.53 26.96 -0.67
N LEU A 284 30.15 25.78 -0.15
CA LEU A 284 29.61 24.68 -0.95
C LEU A 284 28.29 25.03 -1.68
N LYS A 285 27.42 25.85 -1.07
CA LYS A 285 26.14 26.24 -1.67
C LYS A 285 26.36 27.21 -2.82
N THR A 286 27.30 28.15 -2.67
CA THR A 286 27.70 29.07 -3.73
C THR A 286 28.30 28.33 -4.92
N ARG A 287 29.18 27.34 -4.67
CA ARG A 287 29.74 26.48 -5.73
C ARG A 287 28.67 25.69 -6.47
N CYS A 288 27.73 25.07 -5.74
CA CYS A 288 26.61 24.34 -6.33
C CYS A 288 25.70 25.26 -7.16
N SER A 289 25.41 26.47 -6.65
CA SER A 289 24.56 27.44 -7.34
C SER A 289 25.21 27.96 -8.63
N GLY A 290 26.51 28.27 -8.60
CA GLY A 290 27.28 28.64 -9.79
C GLY A 290 27.28 27.51 -10.83
N TYR A 291 27.50 26.27 -10.41
CA TYR A 291 27.41 25.12 -11.31
C TYR A 291 26.02 24.96 -11.95
N PHE A 292 24.94 25.17 -11.19
CA PHE A 292 23.59 25.09 -11.75
C PHE A 292 23.30 26.23 -12.73
N SER A 293 23.60 27.47 -12.34
CA SER A 293 23.30 28.66 -13.15
C SER A 293 24.22 28.80 -14.38
N ASP A 294 25.53 28.84 -14.16
CA ASP A 294 26.53 29.16 -15.19
C ASP A 294 26.82 27.99 -16.14
N PHE A 295 26.53 26.75 -15.72
CA PHE A 295 26.87 25.56 -16.50
C PHE A 295 25.65 24.75 -16.94
N LEU A 296 24.85 24.27 -16.00
CA LEU A 296 23.75 23.35 -16.34
C LEU A 296 22.60 24.06 -17.07
N LEU A 297 22.17 25.20 -16.53
CA LEU A 297 21.05 25.97 -17.09
C LEU A 297 21.48 26.76 -18.33
N ASP A 298 22.72 27.25 -18.40
CA ASP A 298 23.23 27.93 -19.59
C ASP A 298 23.39 26.99 -20.80
N LYS A 299 23.79 25.73 -20.57
CA LYS A 299 23.91 24.72 -21.65
C LYS A 299 22.58 24.13 -22.12
N THR A 300 21.43 24.60 -21.61
CA THR A 300 20.12 24.03 -21.91
C THR A 300 19.12 25.11 -22.33
N ASP A 301 18.59 25.02 -23.55
CA ASP A 301 17.56 25.96 -24.06
C ASP A 301 16.15 25.68 -23.49
N GLU A 302 15.95 24.51 -22.89
CA GLU A 302 14.68 24.02 -22.38
C GLU A 302 14.64 24.11 -20.85
N PRO A 303 13.51 24.53 -20.24
CA PRO A 303 13.39 24.55 -18.78
C PRO A 303 13.65 23.19 -18.15
N VAL A 304 14.31 23.20 -16.99
CA VAL A 304 14.70 22.01 -16.25
C VAL A 304 13.79 21.84 -15.03
N VAL A 305 13.17 20.66 -14.91
CA VAL A 305 12.36 20.29 -13.74
C VAL A 305 13.14 19.32 -12.86
N LEU A 306 13.61 19.82 -11.72
CA LEU A 306 14.25 19.02 -10.68
C LEU A 306 13.17 18.45 -9.75
N VAL A 307 13.02 17.13 -9.78
CA VAL A 307 12.06 16.41 -8.95
C VAL A 307 12.81 15.71 -7.83
N LEU A 308 12.46 16.05 -6.59
CA LEU A 308 13.05 15.58 -5.35
C LEU A 308 12.01 14.73 -4.61
N ASP A 309 12.07 13.40 -4.78
CA ASP A 309 11.13 12.45 -4.19
C ASP A 309 11.71 11.78 -2.93
N ASN A 310 10.83 11.45 -1.98
CA ASN A 310 11.20 10.93 -0.65
C ASN A 310 12.15 11.87 0.12
N ALA A 311 11.96 13.19 -0.03
CA ALA A 311 12.83 14.17 0.61
C ALA A 311 12.78 14.13 2.15
N ASP A 312 11.79 13.45 2.72
CA ASP A 312 11.69 13.15 4.15
C ASP A 312 12.87 12.35 4.69
N ARG A 313 13.55 11.54 3.85
CA ARG A 313 14.75 10.80 4.27
C ARG A 313 15.90 11.73 4.69
N LEU A 314 15.98 12.93 4.12
CA LEU A 314 17.00 13.91 4.53
C LEU A 314 16.73 14.48 5.93
N PHE A 315 15.48 14.44 6.42
CA PHE A 315 15.15 14.98 7.74
C PHE A 315 15.79 14.19 8.89
N GLU A 316 16.23 12.95 8.63
CA GLU A 316 17.05 12.15 9.55
C GLU A 316 18.44 12.78 9.79
N PHE A 317 18.88 13.70 8.92
CA PHE A 317 20.17 14.40 8.99
C PHE A 317 19.97 15.92 9.03
N PRO A 318 19.65 16.51 10.21
CA PRO A 318 19.32 17.94 10.34
C PRO A 318 20.41 18.89 9.83
N ALA A 319 21.68 18.53 10.03
CA ALA A 319 22.83 19.35 9.60
C ALA A 319 22.90 19.47 8.07
N VAL A 320 22.54 18.42 7.33
CA VAL A 320 22.54 18.42 5.86
C VAL A 320 21.23 18.98 5.32
N SER A 321 20.08 18.53 5.85
CA SER A 321 18.76 18.97 5.38
C SER A 321 18.57 20.48 5.55
N GLY A 322 18.97 21.06 6.68
CA GLY A 322 18.87 22.50 6.90
C GLY A 322 19.58 23.32 5.82
N GLU A 323 20.83 22.96 5.50
CA GLU A 323 21.62 23.63 4.46
C GLU A 323 21.08 23.36 3.05
N PHE A 324 20.68 22.13 2.76
CA PHE A 324 20.16 21.72 1.45
C PHE A 324 18.82 22.40 1.11
N PHE A 325 17.84 22.40 2.03
CA PHE A 325 16.56 23.08 1.77
C PHE A 325 16.69 24.60 1.81
N SER A 326 17.66 25.14 2.55
CA SER A 326 18.02 26.56 2.48
C SER A 326 18.52 26.94 1.08
N LEU A 327 19.40 26.12 0.47
CA LEU A 327 19.86 26.30 -0.90
C LEU A 327 18.69 26.31 -1.92
N LEU A 328 17.79 25.32 -1.86
CA LEU A 328 16.64 25.26 -2.77
C LEU A 328 15.73 26.48 -2.64
N ARG A 329 15.59 27.01 -1.42
CA ARG A 329 14.84 28.23 -1.16
C ARG A 329 15.51 29.44 -1.81
N THR A 330 16.83 29.56 -1.70
CA THR A 330 17.59 30.63 -2.37
C THR A 330 17.35 30.59 -3.88
N TRP A 331 17.43 29.43 -4.53
CA TRP A 331 17.16 29.31 -5.98
C TRP A 331 15.74 29.75 -6.37
N HIS A 332 14.74 29.49 -5.54
CA HIS A 332 13.39 29.96 -5.76
C HIS A 332 13.25 31.48 -5.59
N GLU A 333 13.92 32.05 -4.59
CA GLU A 333 13.94 33.49 -4.38
C GLU A 333 14.64 34.21 -5.54
N ASP A 334 15.76 33.66 -6.03
CA ASP A 334 16.51 34.18 -7.18
C ASP A 334 15.70 34.12 -8.48
N ALA A 335 14.89 33.08 -8.67
CA ALA A 335 14.00 32.95 -9.83
C ALA A 335 12.96 34.07 -9.95
N ALA A 336 12.72 34.86 -8.89
CA ALA A 336 11.85 36.03 -8.98
C ALA A 336 12.47 37.16 -9.83
N LEU A 337 13.81 37.26 -9.86
CA LEU A 337 14.54 38.37 -10.48
C LEU A 337 15.43 37.91 -11.64
N ASP A 338 15.94 36.68 -11.60
CA ASP A 338 16.92 36.16 -12.54
C ASP A 338 16.28 35.21 -13.58
N PRO A 339 16.29 35.55 -14.88
CA PRO A 339 15.80 34.70 -15.95
C PRO A 339 16.47 33.32 -16.04
N VAL A 340 17.73 33.18 -15.60
CA VAL A 340 18.43 31.90 -15.58
C VAL A 340 17.75 30.96 -14.58
N TRP A 341 17.49 31.44 -13.36
CA TRP A 341 16.77 30.67 -12.35
C TRP A 341 15.30 30.46 -12.69
N GLN A 342 14.70 31.34 -13.51
CA GLN A 342 13.39 31.10 -14.12
C GLN A 342 13.36 29.92 -15.11
N GLN A 343 14.49 29.32 -15.47
CA GLN A 343 14.52 28.07 -16.22
C GLN A 343 14.38 26.84 -15.32
N LEU A 344 14.68 26.95 -14.03
CA LEU A 344 14.57 25.86 -13.07
C LEU A 344 13.15 25.76 -12.50
N ARG A 345 12.62 24.55 -12.39
CA ARG A 345 11.40 24.21 -11.65
C ARG A 345 11.74 23.20 -10.58
N LEU A 346 11.21 23.39 -9.38
CA LEU A 346 11.43 22.45 -8.27
C LEU A 346 10.13 21.73 -7.94
N VAL A 347 10.22 20.42 -7.75
CA VAL A 347 9.12 19.62 -7.19
C VAL A 347 9.68 18.83 -6.02
N VAL A 348 9.17 19.07 -4.81
CA VAL A 348 9.63 18.41 -3.59
C VAL A 348 8.48 17.57 -3.02
N SER A 349 8.68 16.27 -2.93
CA SER A 349 7.74 15.30 -2.36
C SER A 349 8.31 14.77 -1.05
N HIS A 350 7.54 14.91 0.04
CA HIS A 350 7.91 14.39 1.35
C HIS A 350 6.68 13.97 2.17
N SER A 351 6.93 13.17 3.21
CA SER A 351 5.90 12.74 4.17
C SER A 351 5.70 13.74 5.32
#